data_AF-A0A960RIX2-F1
#
_entry.id   AF-A0A960RIX2-F1
#
_cell.length_a   1.000
_cell.length_b   1.000
_cell.length_c   1.000
_cell.angle_alpha   90.00
_cell.angle_beta   90.00
_cell.angle_gamma   90.00
#
_symmetry.space_group_name_H-M   'P 1'
#
loop_
_entity.id
_entity.type
_entity.pdbx_description
1 polymer ?
#
loop_
_entity_poly.entity_id
_entity_poly.type
_entity_poly.pdbx_seq_one_letter_code
_entity_poly.pdbx_strand_id
1 'polypeptide(L)'
;MNGAVKGRTSSLAAGIFILTVMAALAQPGWRDLEPGTFDQTLVHDAARTVLQSDRYRWRHAASDHFIHHFERQMFAVKVARMGEFFYQRITGDFPGLPDSLSAPSHILVFRDEKDWADFLGSYPGAPEW
;
A
#
# COMPACT_ATOMS: atom_id res chain seq x y z
N MET A 1 -25.21 36.11 64.57
CA MET A 1 -24.53 34.79 64.53
C MET A 1 -25.21 33.97 63.46
N ASN A 2 -24.42 33.28 62.62
CA ASN A 2 -24.81 32.41 61.49
C ASN A 2 -25.41 33.17 60.29
N GLY A 3 -24.95 33.08 59.04
CA GLY A 3 -23.96 32.22 58.42
C GLY A 3 -24.48 31.78 57.04
N ALA A 4 -23.92 32.37 55.96
CA ALA A 4 -23.76 31.83 54.60
C ALA A 4 -25.03 31.33 53.83
N VAL A 5 -25.13 31.14 52.52
CA VAL A 5 -24.18 30.92 51.41
C VAL A 5 -24.78 31.50 50.11
N LYS A 6 -23.88 31.99 49.26
CA LYS A 6 -24.02 32.48 47.88
C LYS A 6 -24.22 31.29 46.91
N GLY A 7 -25.32 31.24 46.17
CA GLY A 7 -25.53 30.26 45.10
C GLY A 7 -25.44 30.92 43.73
N ARG A 8 -24.29 30.80 43.05
CA ARG A 8 -24.06 31.25 41.68
C ARG A 8 -24.08 30.01 40.79
N THR A 9 -25.13 29.84 39.99
CA THR A 9 -25.26 28.73 39.04
C THR A 9 -24.37 28.99 37.84
N SER A 10 -23.28 28.24 37.72
CA SER A 10 -22.47 28.17 36.50
C SER A 10 -22.85 26.89 35.75
N SER A 11 -23.56 27.04 34.63
CA SER A 11 -23.81 25.96 33.69
C SER A 11 -22.47 25.49 33.10
N LEU A 12 -22.14 24.22 33.30
CA LEU A 12 -21.04 23.56 32.60
C LEU A 12 -21.52 23.15 31.20
N ALA A 13 -20.96 23.78 30.18
CA ALA A 13 -21.07 23.29 28.81
C ALA A 13 -20.22 22.03 28.67
N ALA A 14 -20.87 20.87 28.57
CA ALA A 14 -20.21 19.61 28.24
C ALA A 14 -19.90 19.59 26.73
N GLY A 15 -18.69 20.00 26.36
CA GLY A 15 -18.16 19.79 25.02
C GLY A 15 -17.68 18.35 24.86
N ILE A 16 -18.39 17.54 24.07
CA ILE A 16 -17.89 16.24 23.62
C ILE A 16 -16.81 16.52 22.57
N PHE A 17 -15.55 16.41 22.96
CA PHE A 17 -14.42 16.42 22.04
C PHE A 17 -14.24 14.99 21.54
N ILE A 18 -14.84 14.65 20.39
CA ILE A 18 -14.55 13.38 19.72
C ILE A 18 -13.12 13.50 19.19
N LEU A 19 -12.17 13.01 19.98
CA LEU A 19 -10.80 12.81 19.55
C LEU A 19 -10.81 11.64 18.56
N THR A 20 -11.11 11.92 17.28
CA THR A 20 -10.89 10.95 16.21
C THR A 20 -9.38 10.75 16.13
N VAL A 21 -8.87 9.76 16.84
CA VAL A 21 -7.53 9.24 16.60
C VAL A 21 -7.59 8.64 15.20
N MET A 22 -7.20 9.41 14.20
CA MET A 22 -6.72 8.88 12.93
C MET A 22 -5.45 8.12 13.27
N ALA A 23 -5.59 6.91 13.81
CA ALA A 23 -4.52 5.95 13.80
C ALA A 23 -4.26 5.72 12.30
N ALA A 24 -3.22 6.38 11.78
CA ALA A 24 -2.58 5.90 10.58
C ALA A 24 -2.25 4.44 10.91
N LEU A 25 -3.04 3.52 10.36
CA LEU A 25 -2.77 2.10 10.50
C LEU A 25 -1.42 1.90 9.83
N ALA A 26 -0.34 1.96 10.62
CA ALA A 26 0.95 1.44 10.22
C ALA A 26 0.65 0.00 9.81
N GLN A 27 0.67 -0.24 8.50
CA GLN A 27 0.37 -1.55 8.00
C GLN A 27 1.51 -2.47 8.41
N PRO A 28 1.22 -3.61 9.05
CA PRO A 28 2.20 -4.67 9.13
C PRO A 28 2.71 -4.95 7.70
N GLY A 29 4.02 -4.99 7.53
CA GLY A 29 4.66 -5.30 6.26
C GLY A 29 4.95 -4.12 5.33
N TRP A 30 4.24 -2.97 5.41
CA TRP A 30 4.54 -1.86 4.49
C TRP A 30 5.82 -1.11 4.87
N ARG A 31 6.79 -1.09 3.96
CA ARG A 31 8.06 -0.40 4.13
C ARG A 31 8.46 0.29 2.84
N ASP A 32 8.56 1.61 2.87
CA ASP A 32 9.10 2.38 1.75
C ASP A 32 10.54 1.91 1.44
N LEU A 33 10.85 1.80 0.15
CA LEU A 33 12.13 1.34 -0.37
C LEU A 33 12.80 2.45 -1.18
N GLU A 34 14.12 2.55 -1.04
CA GLU A 34 14.92 3.40 -1.90
C GLU A 34 15.19 2.69 -3.24
N PRO A 35 15.39 3.43 -4.34
CA PRO A 35 15.85 2.85 -5.59
C PRO A 35 17.15 2.05 -5.39
N GLY A 36 17.21 0.84 -5.97
CA GLY A 36 18.39 -0.03 -5.89
C GLY A 36 18.47 -0.93 -4.66
N THR A 37 17.51 -0.88 -3.74
CA THR A 37 17.46 -1.80 -2.58
C THR A 37 16.73 -3.12 -2.86
N PHE A 38 16.36 -3.36 -4.12
CA PHE A 38 15.67 -4.56 -4.58
C PHE A 38 16.27 -5.04 -5.90
N ASP A 39 16.17 -6.33 -6.14
CA ASP A 39 16.73 -6.97 -7.32
C ASP A 39 15.85 -6.74 -8.56
N GLN A 40 16.29 -5.83 -9.43
CA GLN A 40 15.57 -5.52 -10.67
C GLN A 40 15.74 -6.59 -11.76
N THR A 41 16.63 -7.57 -11.58
CA THR A 41 16.79 -8.69 -12.53
C THR A 41 15.60 -9.65 -12.48
N LEU A 42 14.85 -9.65 -11.37
CA LEU A 42 13.62 -10.41 -11.18
C LEU A 42 12.39 -9.75 -11.81
N VAL A 43 12.56 -8.56 -12.39
CA VAL A 43 11.51 -7.83 -13.12
C VAL A 43 11.69 -8.08 -14.61
N HIS A 44 10.58 -8.38 -15.30
CA HIS A 44 10.55 -8.53 -16.76
C HIS A 44 11.09 -7.27 -17.48
N ASP A 45 11.77 -7.42 -18.61
CA ASP A 45 12.49 -6.32 -19.29
C ASP A 45 11.58 -5.13 -19.67
N ALA A 46 10.34 -5.40 -20.11
CA ALA A 46 9.35 -4.36 -20.40
C ALA A 46 8.99 -3.55 -19.14
N ALA A 47 8.81 -4.22 -18.00
CA ALA A 47 8.56 -3.54 -16.73
C ALA A 47 9.79 -2.77 -16.26
N ARG A 48 11.00 -3.33 -16.41
CA ARG A 48 12.26 -2.62 -16.10
C ARG A 48 12.41 -1.34 -16.92
N THR A 49 12.06 -1.39 -18.21
CA THR A 49 12.08 -0.23 -19.11
C THR A 49 11.14 0.86 -18.63
N VAL A 50 9.91 0.51 -18.24
CA VAL A 50 8.94 1.47 -17.70
C VAL A 50 9.38 2.04 -16.35
N LEU A 51 10.01 1.24 -15.48
CA LEU A 51 10.54 1.70 -14.20
C LEU A 51 11.69 2.72 -14.34
N GLN A 52 12.40 2.70 -15.45
CA GLN A 52 13.49 3.64 -15.76
C GLN A 52 13.02 4.88 -16.53
N SER A 53 11.74 4.96 -16.90
CA SER A 53 11.21 6.07 -17.68
C SER A 53 10.98 7.31 -16.81
N ASP A 54 11.49 8.46 -17.28
CA ASP A 54 11.26 9.77 -16.67
C ASP A 54 9.79 10.23 -16.73
N ARG A 55 8.93 9.52 -17.47
CA ARG A 55 7.47 9.80 -17.54
C ARG A 55 6.81 9.66 -16.17
N TYR A 56 7.32 8.77 -15.32
CA TYR A 56 6.69 8.42 -14.06
C TYR A 56 7.56 8.83 -12.88
N ARG A 57 6.93 9.30 -11.81
CA ARG A 57 7.61 9.59 -10.55
C ARG A 57 7.53 8.37 -9.63
N TRP A 58 8.23 7.31 -10.03
CA TRP A 58 8.19 6.04 -9.31
C TRP A 58 8.65 6.18 -7.86
N ARG A 59 7.86 5.59 -6.97
CA ARG A 59 8.18 5.28 -5.58
C ARG A 59 8.08 3.77 -5.40
N HIS A 60 8.75 3.28 -4.38
CA HIS A 60 8.85 1.85 -4.12
C HIS A 60 8.52 1.55 -2.68
N ALA A 61 7.88 0.41 -2.44
CA ALA A 61 7.67 -0.12 -1.10
C ALA A 61 7.60 -1.64 -1.14
N ALA A 62 7.97 -2.29 -0.05
CA ALA A 62 7.72 -3.69 0.19
C ALA A 62 6.43 -3.87 1.01
N SER A 63 5.71 -4.95 0.73
CA SER A 63 4.91 -5.69 1.70
C SER A 63 5.63 -7.01 2.04
N ASP A 64 4.97 -7.93 2.74
CA ASP A 64 5.60 -9.18 3.18
C ASP A 64 6.06 -10.04 1.99
N HIS A 65 5.26 -10.11 0.91
CA HIS A 65 5.52 -10.99 -0.24
C HIS A 65 5.73 -10.25 -1.57
N PHE A 66 5.54 -8.93 -1.59
CA PHE A 66 5.56 -8.14 -2.83
C PHE A 66 6.38 -6.86 -2.73
N ILE A 67 6.96 -6.46 -3.85
CA ILE A 67 7.50 -5.12 -4.08
C ILE A 67 6.53 -4.35 -4.96
N HIS A 68 6.14 -3.17 -4.51
CA HIS A 68 5.18 -2.30 -5.16
C HIS A 68 5.90 -1.12 -5.81
N HIS A 69 5.68 -0.90 -7.09
CA HIS A 69 6.13 0.28 -7.83
C HIS A 69 4.92 1.17 -8.15
N PHE A 70 4.93 2.41 -7.67
CA PHE A 70 3.74 3.27 -7.73
C PHE A 70 4.11 4.76 -7.73
N GLU A 71 3.21 5.62 -8.21
CA GLU A 71 3.34 7.08 -8.00
C GLU A 71 2.51 7.58 -6.81
N ARG A 72 1.43 6.87 -6.47
CA ARG A 72 0.41 7.31 -5.50
C ARG A 72 0.19 6.27 -4.40
N GLN A 73 0.82 6.52 -3.24
CA GLN A 73 0.84 5.59 -2.11
C GLN A 73 -0.54 5.13 -1.64
N MET A 74 -1.55 5.99 -1.61
CA MET A 74 -2.90 5.62 -1.17
C MET A 74 -3.50 4.47 -1.99
N PHE A 75 -3.18 4.39 -3.28
CA PHE A 75 -3.65 3.32 -4.17
C PHE A 75 -2.79 2.06 -4.01
N ALA A 76 -1.46 2.23 -3.96
CA ALA A 76 -0.54 1.12 -3.76
C ALA A 76 -0.79 0.37 -2.45
N VAL A 77 -1.12 1.09 -1.37
CA VAL A 77 -1.53 0.50 -0.09
C VAL A 77 -2.78 -0.38 -0.23
N LYS A 78 -3.76 0.01 -1.05
CA LYS A 78 -4.96 -0.82 -1.29
C LYS A 78 -4.61 -2.08 -2.08
N VAL A 79 -3.77 -1.95 -3.11
CA VAL A 79 -3.26 -3.08 -3.90
C VAL A 79 -2.48 -4.04 -3.02
N ALA A 80 -1.59 -3.54 -2.15
CA ALA A 80 -0.83 -4.35 -1.20
C ALA A 80 -1.74 -5.13 -0.26
N ARG A 81 -2.79 -4.51 0.30
CA ARG A 81 -3.78 -5.21 1.14
C ARG A 81 -4.44 -6.37 0.40
N MET A 82 -4.85 -6.14 -0.84
CA MET A 82 -5.49 -7.17 -1.65
C MET A 82 -4.52 -8.30 -2.01
N GLY A 83 -3.30 -7.94 -2.45
CA GLY A 83 -2.27 -8.91 -2.79
C GLY A 83 -1.92 -9.83 -1.62
N GLU A 84 -1.65 -9.25 -0.45
CA GLU A 84 -1.34 -10.02 0.77
C GLU A 84 -2.53 -10.89 1.22
N PHE A 85 -3.75 -10.35 1.16
CA PHE A 85 -4.95 -11.13 1.49
C PHE A 85 -5.12 -12.34 0.57
N PHE A 86 -4.98 -12.16 -0.75
CA PHE A 86 -5.08 -13.27 -1.70
C PHE A 86 -3.95 -14.26 -1.53
N TYR A 87 -2.73 -13.79 -1.31
CA TYR A 87 -1.58 -14.64 -1.07
C TYR A 87 -1.80 -15.54 0.15
N GLN A 88 -2.23 -14.98 1.28
CA GLN A 88 -2.57 -15.76 2.49
C GLN A 88 -3.72 -16.75 2.24
N ARG A 89 -4.74 -16.35 1.48
CA ARG A 89 -5.87 -17.22 1.17
C ARG A 89 -5.45 -18.41 0.32
N ILE A 90 -4.66 -18.17 -0.73
CA ILE A 90 -4.16 -19.19 -1.66
C ILE A 90 -3.21 -20.13 -0.94
N THR A 91 -2.20 -19.61 -0.23
CA THR A 91 -1.27 -20.46 0.54
C THR A 91 -1.99 -21.30 1.59
N GLY A 92 -3.04 -20.76 2.22
CA GLY A 92 -3.91 -21.49 3.14
C GLY A 92 -4.70 -22.64 2.49
N ASP A 93 -5.04 -22.54 1.20
CA ASP A 93 -5.69 -23.63 0.44
C ASP A 93 -4.69 -24.74 0.03
N PHE A 94 -3.38 -24.46 0.06
CA PHE A 94 -2.32 -25.41 -0.31
C PHE A 94 -1.31 -25.65 0.83
N PRO A 95 -1.75 -26.17 1.98
CA PRO A 95 -0.86 -26.40 3.12
C PRO A 95 0.24 -27.40 2.76
N GLY A 96 1.50 -26.99 2.93
CA GLY A 96 2.68 -27.82 2.67
C GLY A 96 3.26 -27.68 1.26
N LEU A 97 2.69 -26.83 0.41
CA LEU A 97 3.37 -26.39 -0.81
C LEU A 97 4.27 -25.19 -0.46
N PRO A 98 5.61 -25.34 -0.49
CA PRO A 98 6.50 -24.21 -0.24
C PRO A 98 6.41 -23.21 -1.39
N ASP A 99 6.69 -21.94 -1.11
CA ASP A 99 6.88 -20.96 -2.17
C ASP A 99 8.01 -21.39 -3.09
N SER A 100 7.74 -21.33 -4.39
CA SER A 100 8.74 -21.59 -5.43
C SER A 100 9.70 -20.42 -5.62
N LEU A 101 9.35 -19.23 -5.15
CA LEU A 101 10.14 -18.01 -5.29
C LEU A 101 10.83 -17.69 -3.97
N SER A 102 12.16 -17.54 -4.00
CA SER A 102 12.97 -17.10 -2.86
C SER A 102 12.98 -15.57 -2.68
N ALA A 103 12.35 -14.84 -3.60
CA ALA A 103 12.35 -13.39 -3.65
C ALA A 103 10.92 -12.85 -3.85
N PRO A 104 10.62 -11.64 -3.37
CA PRO A 104 9.30 -11.02 -3.52
C PRO A 104 8.92 -10.84 -4.99
N SER A 105 7.64 -11.02 -5.30
CA SER A 105 7.10 -10.69 -6.62
C SER A 105 6.93 -9.18 -6.79
N HIS A 106 7.02 -8.68 -8.03
CA HIS A 106 6.92 -7.25 -8.33
C HIS A 106 5.55 -6.87 -8.89
N ILE A 107 4.97 -5.79 -8.38
CA ILE A 107 3.68 -5.24 -8.80
C ILE A 107 3.88 -3.80 -9.26
N LEU A 108 3.50 -3.52 -10.52
CA LEU A 108 3.45 -2.17 -11.06
C LEU A 108 2.02 -1.63 -10.92
N VAL A 109 1.86 -0.48 -10.28
CA VAL A 109 0.56 0.14 -10.03
C VAL A 109 0.40 1.37 -10.92
N PHE A 110 -0.31 1.19 -12.03
CA PHE A 110 -0.74 2.27 -12.90
C PHE A 110 -2.09 2.84 -12.42
N ARG A 111 -2.22 4.16 -12.41
CA ARG A 111 -3.49 4.83 -12.08
C ARG A 111 -4.38 4.97 -13.30
N ASP A 112 -3.78 5.35 -14.42
CA ASP A 112 -4.49 5.75 -15.61
C ASP A 112 -4.54 4.58 -16.58
N GLU A 113 -5.74 4.29 -17.10
CA GLU A 113 -5.98 3.20 -18.05
C GLU A 113 -5.08 3.33 -19.29
N LYS A 114 -4.83 4.57 -19.72
CA LYS A 114 -3.90 4.85 -20.81
C LYS A 114 -2.48 4.36 -20.51
N ASP A 115 -1.97 4.59 -19.31
CA ASP A 115 -0.60 4.17 -18.95
C ASP A 115 -0.50 2.65 -18.87
N TRP A 116 -1.56 2.01 -18.36
CA TRP A 116 -1.68 0.56 -18.39
C TRP A 116 -1.71 0.01 -19.82
N ALA A 117 -2.53 0.59 -20.70
CA ALA A 117 -2.60 0.18 -22.11
C ALA A 117 -1.29 0.42 -22.86
N ASP A 118 -0.64 1.57 -22.62
CA ASP A 118 0.68 1.90 -23.17
C ASP A 118 1.71 0.84 -22.72
N PHE A 119 1.68 0.41 -21.45
CA PHE A 119 2.56 -0.65 -20.94
C PHE A 119 2.27 -2.01 -21.57
N LEU A 120 1.00 -2.42 -21.67
CA LEU A 120 0.60 -3.69 -22.28
C LEU A 120 1.05 -3.80 -23.74
N GLY A 121 0.96 -2.71 -24.51
CA GLY A 121 1.47 -2.68 -25.89
C GLY A 121 2.97 -2.94 -26.01
N SER A 122 3.74 -2.75 -24.92
CA SER A 122 5.17 -3.03 -24.84
C SER A 122 5.52 -4.35 -24.17
N TYR A 123 4.54 -5.08 -23.61
CA TYR A 123 4.76 -6.30 -22.84
C TYR A 123 4.48 -7.55 -23.70
N PRO A 124 5.51 -8.32 -24.10
CA PRO A 124 5.31 -9.55 -24.86
C PRO A 124 4.53 -10.59 -24.04
N GLY A 125 3.48 -11.17 -24.63
CA GLY A 125 2.62 -12.11 -23.91
C GLY A 125 1.74 -11.45 -22.84
N ALA A 126 1.49 -10.14 -22.99
CA ALA A 126 0.45 -9.45 -22.24
C ALA A 126 -0.84 -10.28 -22.27
N PRO A 127 -1.41 -10.62 -21.11
CA PRO A 127 -2.62 -11.43 -21.10
C PRO A 127 -3.77 -10.63 -21.72
N GLU A 128 -4.45 -11.22 -22.70
CA GLU A 128 -5.65 -10.69 -23.33
C GLU A 128 -6.84 -11.00 -22.41
N TRP A 129 -7.25 -10.06 -21.56
CA TRP A 129 -8.48 -10.14 -20.78
C TRP A 129 -9.27 -8.84 -20.84
#